data_AF-A0A0Q9PXC6-F1
#
_entry.id   AF-A0A0Q9PXC6-F1
#
_cell.length_a   1.000
_cell.length_b   1.000
_cell.length_c   1.000
_cell.angle_alpha   90.00
_cell.angle_beta   90.00
_cell.angle_gamma   90.00
#
_symmetry.space_group_name_H-M   'P 1'
#
loop_
_entity.id
_entity.type
_entity.pdbx_description
1 polymer ?
#
loop_
_entity_poly.entity_id
_entity_poly.type
_entity_poly.pdbx_seq_one_letter_code
_entity_poly.pdbx_strand_id
1 'polypeptide(L)' 'MLHTKVIIEEKEVLIFFESIYQEYSFRAVEAITKHLSNAQIREVFDNLGLVHATNSEVTLFSLNGEMETIPMY' A
#
# COMPACT_ATOMS: atom_id res chain seq x y z
N MET A 1 4.89 15.30 3.01
CA MET A 1 3.98 14.14 3.15
C MET A 1 2.51 14.52 2.96
N LEU A 2 1.88 13.93 1.93
CA LEU A 2 0.46 13.98 1.62
C LEU A 2 -0.14 12.58 1.79
N HIS A 3 -1.47 12.48 1.71
CA HIS A 3 -2.13 11.19 1.60
C HIS A 3 -3.29 11.25 0.61
N THR A 4 -3.65 10.09 0.07
CA THR A 4 -4.92 9.90 -0.62
C THR A 4 -5.68 8.73 0.02
N LYS A 5 -6.99 8.78 -0.10
CA LYS A 5 -7.90 7.74 0.37
C LYS A 5 -8.39 6.93 -0.82
N VAL A 6 -8.28 5.61 -0.72
CA VAL A 6 -8.71 4.66 -1.76
C VAL A 6 -9.45 3.49 -1.13
N ILE A 7 -10.19 2.76 -1.96
CA ILE A 7 -10.83 1.51 -1.56
C ILE A 7 -10.09 0.36 -2.25
N ILE A 8 -9.61 -0.61 -1.48
CA ILE A 8 -8.97 -1.84 -1.97
C ILE A 8 -9.69 -3.03 -1.31
N GLU A 9 -10.28 -3.93 -2.10
CA GLU A 9 -11.12 -5.05 -1.61
C GLU A 9 -12.10 -4.62 -0.51
N GLU A 10 -12.86 -3.54 -0.76
CA GLU A 10 -13.87 -2.98 0.17
C GLU A 10 -13.28 -2.34 1.45
N LYS A 11 -11.96 -2.40 1.66
CA LYS A 11 -11.26 -1.73 2.77
C LYS A 11 -10.86 -0.32 2.38
N GLU A 12 -11.17 0.65 3.25
CA GLU A 12 -10.65 2.02 3.13
C GLU A 12 -9.17 2.04 3.52
N VAL A 13 -8.32 2.53 2.61
CA VAL A 13 -6.86 2.55 2.76
C VAL A 13 -6.36 3.99 2.58
N LEU A 14 -5.53 4.44 3.51
CA LEU A 14 -4.78 5.70 3.40
C LEU A 14 -3.38 5.42 2.88
N ILE A 15 -3.07 5.94 1.69
CA ILE A 15 -1.75 5.85 1.08
C ILE A 15 -1.04 7.17 1.30
N PHE A 16 0.08 7.14 2.02
CA PHE A 16 0.95 8.27 2.30
C PHE A 16 2.10 8.32 1.29
N PHE A 17 2.46 9.53 0.87
CA PHE A 17 3.54 9.75 -0.10
C PHE A 17 4.05 11.18 -0.05
N GLU A 18 5.24 11.43 -0.61
CA GLU A 18 5.68 12.80 -0.90
C GLU A 18 4.96 13.38 -2.11
N SER A 19 4.80 14.71 -2.18
CA SER A 19 4.00 15.38 -3.23
C SER A 19 4.46 15.03 -4.65
N ILE A 20 5.77 14.80 -4.83
CA ILE A 20 6.36 14.35 -6.09
C ILE A 20 5.86 12.98 -6.57
N TYR A 21 5.27 12.17 -5.69
CA TYR A 21 4.80 10.83 -5.98
C TYR A 21 3.28 10.71 -6.08
N GLN A 22 2.54 11.83 -6.08
CA GLN A 22 1.07 11.81 -6.11
C GLN A 22 0.50 10.98 -7.28
N GLU A 23 1.11 11.05 -8.46
CA GLU A 23 0.70 10.30 -9.66
C GLU A 23 0.92 8.78 -9.53
N TYR A 24 1.75 8.33 -8.59
CA TYR A 24 2.07 6.91 -8.36
C TYR A 24 1.09 6.23 -7.39
N SER A 25 0.20 6.99 -6.75
CA SER A 25 -0.81 6.45 -5.84
C SER A 25 -1.70 5.38 -6.51
N PHE A 26 -2.02 5.54 -7.79
CA PHE A 26 -2.75 4.53 -8.56
C PHE A 26 -1.92 3.25 -8.79
N ARG A 27 -0.62 3.37 -9.08
CA ARG A 27 0.28 2.22 -9.23
C ARG A 27 0.45 1.45 -7.93
N ALA A 28 0.46 2.15 -6.80
CA ALA A 28 0.48 1.53 -5.48
C ALA A 28 -0.77 0.66 -5.26
N VAL A 29 -1.96 1.15 -5.63
CA VAL A 29 -3.21 0.37 -5.55
C VAL A 29 -3.13 -0.87 -6.43
N GLU A 30 -2.69 -0.73 -7.68
CA GLU A 30 -2.54 -1.88 -8.58
C GLU A 30 -1.54 -2.91 -8.05
N ALA A 31 -0.40 -2.46 -7.53
CA ALA A 31 0.64 -3.32 -6.99
C ALA A 31 0.15 -4.10 -5.78
N ILE A 32 -0.53 -3.44 -4.83
CA ILE A 32 -1.16 -4.11 -3.68
C ILE A 32 -2.16 -5.16 -4.17
N THR A 33 -3.13 -4.75 -5.00
CA THR A 33 -4.21 -5.61 -5.47
C THR A 33 -3.69 -6.86 -6.18
N LYS A 34 -2.65 -6.73 -7.01
CA LYS A 34 -2.01 -7.85 -7.71
C LYS A 34 -1.38 -8.87 -6.76
N HIS A 35 -0.92 -8.43 -5.58
CA HIS A 35 -0.18 -9.25 -4.63
C HIS A 35 -1.00 -9.72 -3.44
N LEU A 36 -2.29 -9.36 -3.32
CA LEU A 36 -3.18 -9.85 -2.24
C LEU A 36 -3.44 -11.37 -2.28
N SER A 37 -3.07 -12.05 -3.36
CA SER A 37 -3.07 -13.52 -3.42
C SER A 37 -1.91 -14.17 -2.67
N ASN A 38 -0.85 -13.41 -2.35
CA ASN A 38 0.24 -13.87 -1.50
C ASN A 38 -0.21 -13.83 -0.04
N ALA A 39 -0.14 -14.98 0.65
CA ALA A 39 -0.62 -15.13 2.02
C ALA A 39 0.07 -14.18 3.02
N GLN A 40 1.37 -13.92 2.86
CA GLN A 40 2.13 -13.03 3.74
C GLN A 40 1.71 -11.57 3.55
N ILE A 41 1.57 -11.14 2.29
CA ILE A 41 1.09 -9.79 1.96
C ILE A 41 -0.37 -9.61 2.41
N ARG A 42 -1.18 -10.66 2.26
CA ARG A 42 -2.57 -10.67 2.72
C ARG A 42 -2.66 -10.49 4.24
N GLU A 43 -1.84 -11.19 5.00
CA GLU A 43 -1.81 -11.08 6.46
C GLU A 43 -1.45 -9.66 6.93
N VAL A 44 -0.44 -9.05 6.31
CA VAL A 44 -0.07 -7.65 6.58
C VAL A 44 -1.17 -6.68 6.16
N PHE A 45 -1.83 -6.93 5.02
CA PHE A 45 -2.94 -6.11 4.53
C PHE A 45 -4.20 -6.22 5.39
N ASP A 46 -4.53 -7.41 5.90
CA ASP A 46 -5.70 -7.61 6.76
C ASP A 46 -5.52 -6.83 8.08
N ASN A 47 -4.29 -6.81 8.63
CA ASN A 47 -3.90 -6.03 9.81
C ASN A 47 -3.32 -4.64 9.49
N LEU A 48 -3.63 -4.07 8.32
CA LEU A 48 -3.01 -2.83 7.84
C LEU A 48 -3.22 -1.64 8.79
N GLY A 49 -2.11 -0.96 9.10
CA GLY A 49 -2.09 0.33 9.80
C GLY A 49 -1.72 1.50 8.89
N LEU A 50 -0.67 1.35 8.07
CA LEU A 50 -0.17 2.44 7.21
C LEU A 50 0.31 1.90 5.86
N VAL A 51 0.10 2.68 4.80
CA VAL A 51 0.70 2.43 3.49
C VAL A 51 1.56 3.61 3.09
N HIS A 52 2.80 3.35 2.67
CA HIS A 52 3.68 4.36 2.11
C HIS A 52 4.02 4.01 0.66
N ALA A 53 3.91 4.97 -0.25
CA ALA A 53 4.21 4.78 -1.65
C ALA A 53 5.28 5.76 -2.14
N THR A 54 6.20 5.26 -2.96
CA THR A 54 7.19 6.06 -3.70
C THR A 54 6.90 5.99 -5.19
N ASN A 55 7.89 6.20 -6.05
CA ASN A 55 7.78 5.94 -7.49
C ASN A 55 8.08 4.48 -7.88
N SER A 56 8.73 3.70 -7.02
CA SER A 56 9.22 2.35 -7.34
C SER A 56 8.66 1.24 -6.46
N GLU A 57 8.11 1.57 -5.29
CA GLU A 57 7.61 0.58 -4.34
C GLU A 57 6.46 1.13 -3.48
N VAL A 58 5.65 0.20 -2.97
CA VAL A 58 4.66 0.44 -1.94
C VAL A 58 4.95 -0.45 -0.75
N THR A 59 5.03 0.15 0.44
CA THR A 59 5.25 -0.56 1.69
C THR A 59 3.98 -0.56 2.53
N LEU A 60 3.56 -1.75 2.95
CA LEU A 60 2.46 -2.00 3.87
C LEU A 60 3.03 -2.15 5.28
N PHE A 61 2.46 -1.47 6.25
CA PHE A 61 2.80 -1.59 7.66
C PHE A 61 1.56 -2.08 8.41
N SER A 62 1.66 -3.23 9.07
CA SER A 62 0.59 -3.77 9.90
C SER A 62 0.60 -3.12 11.30
N LEU A 63 -0.54 -3.17 11.97
CA LEU A 63 -0.69 -2.79 13.37
C LEU A 63 0.07 -3.73 14.32
N ASN A 64 0.42 -4.94 13.86
CA ASN A 64 1.14 -5.95 14.63
C ASN A 64 2.68 -5.78 14.54
N GLY A 65 3.16 -4.81 13.75
CA GLY A 65 4.60 -4.52 13.59
C GLY A 65 5.27 -5.23 12.41
N GLU A 66 4.53 -6.03 11.64
CA GLU A 66 4.99 -6.63 10.39
C GLU A 66 4.92 -5.63 9.24
N MET A 67 5.80 -5.78 8.25
CA MET A 67 5.82 -4.93 7.06
C MET A 67 6.13 -5.73 5.80
N GLU A 68 5.58 -5.29 4.67
CA GLU A 68 5.84 -5.87 3.35
C GLU A 68 6.06 -4.78 2.32
N THR A 69 7.07 -4.94 1.47
CA THR A 69 7.40 -4.00 0.40
C THR A 69 7.18 -4.65 -0.96
N ILE A 70 6.31 -4.04 -1.76
CA ILE A 70 5.90 -4.51 -3.07
C ILE A 70 6.48 -3.57 -4.13
N PRO A 71 7.27 -4.07 -5.09
CA PRO A 71 7.77 -3.25 -6.18
C PRO A 71 6.62 -2.86 -7.15
N MET A 72 6.66 -1.63 -7.63
CA MET A 72 5.71 -1.07 -8.60
C MET A 72 6.37 -1.02 -9.99
N TYR A 73 6.21 -2.10 -10.76
CA TYR A 73 6.64 -2.18 -12.16
C TYR A 73 5.55 -1.72 -13.12
#